data_AF-A0A9W9SKV1-F1
#
_entry.id   AF-A0A9W9SKV1-F1
#
_cell.length_a   1.000
_cell.length_b   1.000
_cell.length_c   1.000
_cell.angle_alpha   90.00
_cell.angle_beta   90.00
_cell.angle_gamma   90.00
#
_symmetry.space_group_name_H-M   'P 1'
#
loop_
_entity.id
_entity.type
_entity.pdbx_description
1 polymer ?
#
loop_
_entity_poly.entity_id
_entity_poly.type
_entity_poly.pdbx_seq_one_letter_code
_entity_poly.pdbx_strand_id
1 'polypeptide(L)'
;MRLFFMLQWQLGLCIAPRGGLCPSLQLGDWLERGNPFAVAQYVKSINHLRKRLDDPNDSQCEHVALLTCLLFICFEMLQGNRPGAVAHLRNGLRILLTRDSPSVYLGPEVRSIWTRKNSLFHTSHLDELADTYARLDYESTMFGEETAILTLDSPHDLIGPTLPTPSTFINVTEARKSLDILSNAVYRLRGELLRMAASNIDNEIHEDWPVRYCVAYSGIRTVDLSKQQQEHLIRA
;
A
#
# COMPACT_ATOMS: atom_id res chain seq x y z
N MET A 1 -13.55 -17.93 6.10
CA MET A 1 -13.89 -17.32 7.42
C MET A 1 -12.98 -16.15 7.83
N ARG A 2 -11.64 -16.20 7.60
CA ARG A 2 -10.74 -15.06 7.92
C ARG A 2 -10.89 -13.83 7.00
N LEU A 3 -11.10 -14.03 5.70
CA LEU A 3 -11.37 -12.95 4.73
C LEU A 3 -12.67 -12.19 5.01
N PHE A 4 -13.67 -12.88 5.58
CA PHE A 4 -14.99 -12.32 5.87
C PHE A 4 -14.94 -11.25 6.97
N PHE A 5 -14.26 -11.51 8.09
CA PHE A 5 -14.07 -10.52 9.16
C PHE A 5 -13.16 -9.34 8.77
N MET A 6 -12.26 -9.54 7.80
CA MET A 6 -11.28 -8.51 7.43
C MET A 6 -11.85 -7.41 6.53
N LEU A 7 -12.76 -7.76 5.61
CA LEU A 7 -13.47 -6.78 4.77
C LEU A 7 -14.71 -6.19 5.46
N GLN A 8 -15.26 -6.88 6.46
CA GLN A 8 -16.42 -6.42 7.22
C GLN A 8 -16.13 -5.14 8.03
N TRP A 9 -14.88 -4.86 8.38
CA TRP A 9 -14.48 -3.61 9.08
C TRP A 9 -14.55 -2.35 8.21
N GLN A 10 -14.54 -2.48 6.87
CA GLN A 10 -14.73 -1.34 5.93
C GLN A 10 -16.06 -1.35 5.19
N LEU A 11 -16.86 -2.42 5.32
CA LEU A 11 -18.05 -2.61 4.48
C LEU A 11 -19.38 -2.75 5.25
N GLY A 12 -19.40 -2.66 6.58
CA GLY A 12 -20.67 -2.37 7.27
C GLY A 12 -20.74 -2.70 8.75
N LEU A 13 -20.69 -1.66 9.58
CA LEU A 13 -21.55 -1.47 10.76
C LEU A 13 -21.34 -0.05 11.32
N CYS A 14 -21.88 0.94 10.62
CA CYS A 14 -22.21 2.26 11.18
C CYS A 14 -23.59 2.68 10.66
N ILE A 15 -24.62 1.95 11.10
CA ILE A 15 -25.85 2.64 11.51
C ILE A 15 -25.64 2.94 12.99
N ALA A 16 -24.73 3.88 13.28
CA ALA A 16 -24.63 4.50 14.59
C ALA A 16 -25.49 5.76 14.56
N PRO A 17 -26.31 6.07 15.58
CA PRO A 17 -27.27 7.17 15.53
C PRO A 17 -26.65 8.58 15.48
N ARG A 18 -25.33 8.74 15.34
CA ARG A 18 -24.64 10.03 15.30
C ARG A 18 -23.38 9.96 14.42
N GLY A 19 -23.50 10.38 13.15
CA GLY A 19 -22.48 11.19 12.45
C GLY A 19 -21.22 10.54 11.86
N GLY A 20 -21.02 9.22 11.92
CA GLY A 20 -19.85 8.57 11.29
C GLY A 20 -20.07 8.28 9.81
N LEU A 21 -19.53 9.10 8.92
CA LEU A 21 -19.51 8.86 7.46
C LEU A 21 -18.44 7.82 7.10
N CYS A 22 -18.81 6.81 6.30
CA CYS A 22 -17.83 5.91 5.68
C CYS A 22 -16.96 6.71 4.69
N PRO A 23 -15.61 6.69 4.80
CA PRO A 23 -14.73 7.43 3.90
C PRO A 23 -14.89 7.02 2.42
N SER A 24 -15.23 5.76 2.16
CA SER A 24 -15.47 5.20 0.83
C SER A 24 -16.88 5.42 0.28
N LEU A 25 -17.78 5.97 1.10
CA LEU A 25 -19.20 6.16 0.77
C LEU A 25 -19.63 7.56 1.25
N GLN A 26 -18.94 8.60 0.78
CA GLN A 26 -19.49 9.97 0.72
C GLN A 26 -20.65 10.06 -0.29
N LEU A 27 -21.54 9.06 -0.30
CA LEU A 27 -22.58 8.79 -1.30
C LEU A 27 -23.54 9.97 -1.49
N GLY A 28 -23.65 10.85 -0.49
CA GLY A 28 -24.45 12.07 -0.53
C GLY A 28 -23.99 13.06 -1.60
N ASP A 29 -22.70 13.34 -1.70
CA ASP A 29 -22.17 14.25 -2.74
C ASP A 29 -22.21 13.62 -4.15
N TRP A 30 -22.20 12.28 -4.24
CA TRP A 30 -22.28 11.52 -5.49
C TRP A 30 -23.66 11.54 -6.14
N LEU A 31 -24.74 11.48 -5.34
CA LEU A 31 -26.11 11.54 -5.87
C LEU A 31 -26.44 12.93 -6.43
N GLU A 32 -25.83 13.98 -5.88
CA GLU A 32 -26.10 15.36 -6.32
C GLU A 32 -25.23 15.82 -7.50
N ARG A 33 -24.03 15.25 -7.72
CA ARG A 33 -23.09 15.66 -8.80
C ARG A 33 -22.60 14.55 -9.74
N GLY A 34 -22.84 13.27 -9.43
CA GLY A 34 -22.13 12.13 -10.02
C GLY A 34 -23.00 11.18 -10.86
N ASN A 35 -22.35 10.49 -11.79
CA ASN A 35 -22.97 9.55 -12.72
C ASN A 35 -23.64 8.37 -11.97
N PRO A 36 -24.99 8.31 -11.87
CA PRO A 36 -25.70 7.34 -11.04
C PRO A 36 -25.49 5.89 -11.51
N PHE A 37 -25.15 5.69 -12.78
CA PHE A 37 -24.79 4.39 -13.31
C PHE A 37 -23.50 3.87 -12.67
N ALA A 38 -22.47 4.70 -12.56
CA ALA A 38 -21.18 4.29 -12.01
C ALA A 38 -21.31 3.87 -10.53
N VAL A 39 -22.05 4.65 -9.74
CA VAL A 39 -22.38 4.33 -8.35
C VAL A 39 -23.15 3.02 -8.24
N ALA A 40 -24.16 2.80 -9.10
CA ALA A 40 -24.91 1.55 -9.12
C ALA A 40 -24.01 0.35 -9.45
N GLN A 41 -23.05 0.49 -10.37
CA GLN A 41 -22.09 -0.58 -10.68
C GLN A 41 -21.12 -0.83 -9.53
N TYR A 42 -20.65 0.22 -8.85
CA TYR A 42 -19.82 0.11 -7.66
C TYR A 42 -20.52 -0.73 -6.58
N VAL A 43 -21.76 -0.38 -6.21
CA VAL A 43 -22.54 -1.13 -5.21
C VAL A 43 -22.80 -2.57 -5.66
N LYS A 44 -23.15 -2.80 -6.93
CA LYS A 44 -23.32 -4.16 -7.48
C LYS A 44 -22.05 -4.99 -7.34
N SER A 45 -20.89 -4.42 -7.70
CA SER A 45 -19.61 -5.12 -7.63
C SER A 45 -19.23 -5.50 -6.19
N ILE A 46 -19.48 -4.62 -5.21
CA ILE A 46 -19.32 -4.96 -3.77
C ILE A 46 -20.20 -6.15 -3.39
N ASN A 47 -21.47 -6.15 -3.81
CA ASN A 47 -22.38 -7.25 -3.48
C ASN A 47 -21.96 -8.57 -4.13
N HIS A 48 -21.45 -8.54 -5.36
CA HIS A 48 -20.90 -9.72 -6.01
C HIS A 48 -19.64 -10.22 -5.32
N LEU A 49 -18.73 -9.32 -4.95
CA LEU A 49 -17.52 -9.68 -4.22
C LEU A 49 -17.83 -10.33 -2.88
N ARG A 50 -18.77 -9.77 -2.10
CA ARG A 50 -19.22 -10.35 -0.82
C ARG A 50 -19.70 -11.80 -0.97
N LYS A 51 -20.56 -12.06 -1.95
CA LYS A 51 -21.06 -13.41 -2.22
C LYS A 51 -19.96 -14.41 -2.54
N ARG A 52 -18.90 -13.97 -3.24
CA ARG A 52 -17.73 -14.82 -3.53
C ARG A 52 -16.86 -15.05 -2.30
N LEU A 53 -16.70 -14.05 -1.44
CA LEU A 53 -15.98 -14.17 -0.17
C LEU A 53 -16.68 -15.08 0.84
N ASP A 54 -18.01 -15.19 0.73
CA ASP A 54 -18.84 -16.12 1.50
C ASP A 54 -18.71 -17.57 1.03
N ASP A 55 -18.28 -17.82 -0.20
CA ASP A 55 -18.12 -19.16 -0.75
C ASP A 55 -16.73 -19.73 -0.39
N PRO A 56 -16.64 -20.70 0.55
CA PRO A 56 -15.36 -21.29 0.93
C PRO A 56 -14.71 -22.14 -0.17
N ASN A 57 -15.46 -22.51 -1.21
CA ASN A 57 -14.97 -23.35 -2.32
C ASN A 57 -14.47 -22.53 -3.51
N ASP A 58 -14.58 -21.20 -3.46
CA ASP A 58 -14.17 -20.34 -4.56
C ASP A 58 -12.64 -20.15 -4.58
N SER A 59 -11.97 -21.02 -5.33
CA SER A 59 -10.51 -20.96 -5.54
C SER A 59 -10.00 -19.68 -6.20
N GLN A 60 -10.88 -18.89 -6.83
CA GLN A 60 -10.51 -17.63 -7.49
C GLN A 60 -10.88 -16.39 -6.67
N CYS A 61 -11.45 -16.58 -5.47
CA CYS A 61 -11.98 -15.51 -4.65
C CYS A 61 -10.92 -14.45 -4.33
N GLU A 62 -9.69 -14.86 -3.98
CA GLU A 62 -8.58 -13.95 -3.69
C GLU A 62 -8.18 -13.10 -4.91
N HIS A 63 -8.04 -13.74 -6.07
CA HIS A 63 -7.69 -13.06 -7.31
C HIS A 63 -8.76 -12.01 -7.69
N VAL A 64 -10.04 -12.40 -7.60
CA VAL A 64 -11.16 -11.49 -7.85
C VAL A 64 -11.19 -10.35 -6.82
N ALA A 65 -10.92 -10.63 -5.54
CA ALA A 65 -10.89 -9.61 -4.50
C ALA A 65 -9.76 -8.59 -4.72
N LEU A 66 -8.58 -9.05 -5.10
CA LEU A 66 -7.43 -8.19 -5.41
C LEU A 66 -7.68 -7.31 -6.63
N LEU A 67 -8.24 -7.88 -7.71
CA LEU A 67 -8.64 -7.09 -8.88
C LEU A 67 -9.73 -6.08 -8.55
N THR A 68 -10.72 -6.47 -7.74
CA THR A 68 -11.80 -5.57 -7.32
C THR A 68 -11.26 -4.41 -6.49
N CYS A 69 -10.32 -4.67 -5.58
CA CYS A 69 -9.63 -3.62 -4.83
C CYS A 69 -8.86 -2.67 -5.76
N LEU A 70 -8.14 -3.17 -6.79
CA LEU A 70 -7.48 -2.31 -7.79
C LEU A 70 -8.47 -1.42 -8.54
N LEU A 71 -9.60 -1.99 -8.98
CA LEU A 71 -10.65 -1.22 -9.66
C LEU A 71 -11.24 -0.14 -8.74
N PHE A 72 -11.41 -0.44 -7.45
CA PHE A 72 -11.86 0.55 -6.49
C PHE A 72 -10.80 1.61 -6.20
N ILE A 73 -9.50 1.28 -6.15
CA ILE A 73 -8.44 2.29 -6.07
C ILE A 73 -8.57 3.27 -7.24
N CYS A 74 -8.67 2.77 -8.48
CA CYS A 74 -8.86 3.60 -9.66
C CYS A 74 -10.12 4.45 -9.57
N PHE A 75 -11.24 3.86 -9.14
CA PHE A 75 -12.51 4.56 -8.97
C PHE A 75 -12.40 5.69 -7.95
N GLU A 76 -11.85 5.43 -6.76
CA GLU A 76 -11.66 6.44 -5.73
C GLU A 76 -10.68 7.54 -6.18
N MET A 77 -9.61 7.19 -6.91
CA MET A 77 -8.66 8.16 -7.48
C MET A 77 -9.28 9.08 -8.53
N LEU A 78 -10.06 8.54 -9.48
CA LEU A 78 -10.77 9.33 -10.49
C LEU A 78 -11.75 10.33 -9.89
N GLN A 79 -12.21 10.01 -8.69
CA GLN A 79 -13.14 10.82 -7.91
C GLN A 79 -12.45 11.80 -6.96
N GLY A 80 -11.11 11.77 -6.87
CA GLY A 80 -10.35 12.56 -5.90
C GLY A 80 -10.46 12.08 -4.45
N ASN A 81 -11.12 10.94 -4.19
CA ASN A 81 -11.26 10.35 -2.87
C ASN A 81 -10.01 9.55 -2.49
N ARG A 82 -8.93 10.28 -2.23
CA ARG A 82 -7.65 9.66 -1.86
C ARG A 82 -7.72 8.77 -0.61
N PRO A 83 -8.40 9.15 0.51
CA PRO A 83 -8.56 8.26 1.66
C PRO A 83 -9.23 6.92 1.29
N GLY A 84 -10.23 6.95 0.40
CA GLY A 84 -10.86 5.75 -0.15
C GLY A 84 -9.88 4.88 -0.94
N ALA A 85 -9.07 5.48 -1.80
CA ALA A 85 -8.07 4.76 -2.58
C ALA A 85 -7.04 4.05 -1.68
N VAL A 86 -6.50 4.74 -0.68
CA VAL A 86 -5.58 4.14 0.31
C VAL A 86 -6.26 3.02 1.10
N ALA A 87 -7.52 3.19 1.47
CA ALA A 87 -8.29 2.17 2.17
C ALA A 87 -8.39 0.86 1.37
N HIS A 88 -8.65 0.93 0.06
CA HIS A 88 -8.68 -0.27 -0.80
C HIS A 88 -7.29 -0.86 -1.05
N LEU A 89 -6.26 -0.03 -1.14
CA LEU A 89 -4.87 -0.47 -1.22
C LEU A 89 -4.48 -1.31 0.01
N ARG A 90 -4.73 -0.80 1.22
CA ARG A 90 -4.44 -1.52 2.48
C ARG A 90 -5.19 -2.85 2.58
N ASN A 91 -6.41 -2.92 2.05
CA ASN A 91 -7.17 -4.17 1.98
C ASN A 91 -6.55 -5.19 1.05
N GLY A 92 -6.21 -4.77 -0.16
CA GLY A 92 -5.55 -5.66 -1.12
C GLY A 92 -4.21 -6.16 -0.58
N LEU A 93 -3.41 -5.28 0.05
CA LEU A 93 -2.21 -5.68 0.77
C LEU A 93 -2.54 -6.72 1.84
N ARG A 94 -3.52 -6.49 2.71
CA ARG A 94 -3.90 -7.46 3.75
C ARG A 94 -4.29 -8.83 3.19
N ILE A 95 -4.99 -8.88 2.05
CA ILE A 95 -5.34 -10.13 1.36
C ILE A 95 -4.06 -10.84 0.89
N LEU A 96 -3.11 -10.13 0.28
CA LEU A 96 -1.80 -10.67 -0.10
C LEU A 96 -1.04 -11.21 1.11
N LEU A 97 -1.15 -10.55 2.27
CA LEU A 97 -0.46 -10.92 3.51
C LEU A 97 -1.03 -12.13 4.23
N THR A 98 -2.31 -12.45 4.01
CA THR A 98 -2.93 -13.64 4.62
C THR A 98 -2.56 -14.95 3.92
N ARG A 99 -1.76 -14.89 2.86
CA ARG A 99 -1.40 -16.02 2.00
C ARG A 99 0.05 -16.44 2.19
N ASP A 100 0.27 -17.75 2.16
CA ASP A 100 1.61 -18.32 1.94
C ASP A 100 1.95 -18.21 0.45
N SER A 101 2.45 -17.04 0.03
CA SER A 101 2.90 -16.81 -1.35
C SER A 101 4.41 -17.05 -1.46
N PRO A 102 4.91 -17.82 -2.45
CA PRO A 102 6.35 -17.93 -2.71
C PRO A 102 7.01 -16.57 -2.99
N SER A 103 6.22 -15.60 -3.44
CA SER A 103 6.67 -14.28 -3.88
C SER A 103 6.65 -13.24 -2.77
N VAL A 104 5.99 -13.52 -1.63
CA VAL A 104 5.81 -12.61 -0.50
C VAL A 104 6.12 -13.36 0.80
N TYR A 105 7.11 -12.92 1.57
CA TYR A 105 7.39 -13.52 2.87
C TYR A 105 7.58 -12.44 3.95
N LEU A 106 7.32 -12.87 5.18
CA LEU A 106 7.38 -12.03 6.37
C LEU A 106 8.81 -11.94 6.89
N GLY A 107 9.28 -10.72 7.14
CA GLY A 107 10.57 -10.50 7.79
C GLY A 107 10.55 -10.85 9.29
N PRO A 108 11.73 -11.04 9.92
CA PRO A 108 11.85 -11.29 11.36
C PRO A 108 11.38 -10.11 12.22
N GLU A 109 11.40 -8.89 11.68
CA GLU A 109 10.83 -7.70 12.28
C GLU A 109 9.53 -7.36 11.56
N VAL A 110 8.40 -7.55 12.24
CA VAL A 110 7.00 -7.50 11.76
C VAL A 110 6.60 -6.19 11.03
N ARG A 111 7.53 -5.24 10.85
CA ARG A 111 7.31 -3.93 10.24
C ARG A 111 7.37 -3.92 8.71
N SER A 112 8.01 -4.91 8.07
CA SER A 112 8.10 -4.93 6.60
C SER A 112 7.95 -6.33 6.01
N ILE A 113 7.28 -6.37 4.86
CA ILE A 113 7.06 -7.58 4.08
C ILE A 113 7.89 -7.50 2.82
N TRP A 114 8.49 -8.60 2.40
CA TRP A 114 9.46 -8.60 1.33
C TRP A 114 8.90 -9.31 0.09
N THR A 115 9.06 -8.70 -1.08
CA THR A 115 8.68 -9.30 -2.36
C THR A 115 9.92 -9.75 -3.14
N ARG A 116 9.89 -10.93 -3.73
CA ARG A 116 11.05 -11.51 -4.43
C ARG A 116 11.45 -10.73 -5.69
N LYS A 117 12.71 -10.30 -5.75
CA LYS A 117 13.38 -9.62 -6.89
C LYS A 117 13.34 -10.38 -8.21
N ASN A 118 13.45 -11.71 -8.18
CA ASN A 118 13.82 -12.52 -9.36
C ASN A 118 12.69 -13.41 -9.91
N SER A 119 11.46 -12.89 -9.96
CA SER A 119 10.41 -13.48 -10.80
C SER A 119 10.61 -13.01 -12.25
N LEU A 120 11.70 -13.41 -12.92
CA LEU A 120 11.80 -13.22 -14.38
C LEU A 120 10.66 -13.96 -15.11
N PHE A 121 10.09 -14.96 -14.44
CA PHE A 121 8.85 -15.63 -14.81
C PHE A 121 7.83 -15.42 -13.70
N HIS A 122 6.76 -14.68 -13.98
CA HIS A 122 5.58 -14.69 -13.13
C HIS A 122 5.07 -16.12 -13.09
N THR A 123 5.12 -16.76 -11.92
CA THR A 123 4.67 -18.14 -11.78
C THR A 123 3.15 -18.23 -11.65
N SER A 124 2.50 -17.10 -11.34
CA SER A 124 1.05 -16.95 -11.22
C SER A 124 0.59 -15.53 -11.52
N HIS A 125 -0.64 -15.35 -12.00
CA HIS A 125 -1.31 -14.03 -12.09
C HIS A 125 -1.36 -13.28 -10.74
N LEU A 126 -1.33 -14.02 -9.63
CA LEU A 126 -1.25 -13.42 -8.30
C LEU A 126 0.12 -12.76 -8.04
N ASP A 127 1.20 -13.24 -8.66
CA ASP A 127 2.52 -12.61 -8.56
C ASP A 127 2.53 -11.26 -9.31
N GLU A 128 1.87 -11.18 -10.47
CA GLU A 128 1.70 -9.93 -11.21
C GLU A 128 0.89 -8.90 -10.41
N LEU A 129 -0.16 -9.37 -9.71
CA LEU A 129 -0.93 -8.53 -8.80
C LEU A 129 -0.04 -8.07 -7.63
N ALA A 130 0.74 -8.96 -7.01
CA ALA A 130 1.64 -8.60 -5.91
C ALA A 130 2.63 -7.50 -6.31
N ASP A 131 3.26 -7.60 -7.49
CA ASP A 131 4.15 -6.55 -8.03
C ASP A 131 3.42 -5.22 -8.23
N THR A 132 2.17 -5.29 -8.70
CA THR A 132 1.32 -4.09 -8.88
C THR A 132 0.98 -3.44 -7.55
N TYR A 133 0.62 -4.24 -6.54
CA TYR A 133 0.35 -3.76 -5.18
C TYR A 133 1.60 -3.17 -4.52
N ALA A 134 2.77 -3.77 -4.73
CA ALA A 134 4.02 -3.24 -4.21
C ALA A 134 4.40 -1.88 -4.81
N ARG A 135 4.14 -1.70 -6.11
CA ARG A 135 4.28 -0.38 -6.75
C ARG A 135 3.34 0.65 -6.15
N LEU A 136 2.05 0.33 -6.08
CA LEU A 136 1.04 1.23 -5.51
C LEU A 136 1.33 1.58 -4.04
N ASP A 137 1.86 0.62 -3.28
CA ASP A 137 2.21 0.80 -1.87
C ASP A 137 3.30 1.86 -1.70
N TYR A 138 4.44 1.76 -2.39
CA TYR A 138 5.46 2.80 -2.27
C TYR A 138 5.04 4.13 -2.91
N GLU A 139 4.28 4.11 -4.01
CA GLU A 139 3.79 5.34 -4.66
C GLU A 139 2.80 6.08 -3.76
N SER A 140 2.02 5.37 -2.94
CA SER A 140 1.08 6.00 -2.00
C SER A 140 1.77 6.93 -1.00
N THR A 141 3.06 6.68 -0.69
CA THR A 141 3.87 7.52 0.21
C THR A 141 4.18 8.90 -0.36
N MET A 142 4.10 9.05 -1.69
CA MET A 142 4.22 10.34 -2.37
C MET A 142 2.99 11.19 -2.22
N PHE A 143 1.84 10.55 -2.09
CA PHE A 143 0.62 11.28 -1.90
C PHE A 143 0.41 11.63 -0.44
N GLY A 144 1.06 10.97 0.52
CA GLY A 144 1.01 11.32 1.95
C GLY A 144 0.66 10.16 2.88
N GLU A 145 0.83 8.91 2.43
CA GLU A 145 1.08 7.81 3.36
C GLU A 145 2.47 7.97 3.98
N GLU A 146 2.66 7.55 5.23
CA GLU A 146 3.92 7.77 5.96
C GLU A 146 5.05 6.87 5.46
N THR A 147 4.74 5.59 5.18
CA THR A 147 5.72 4.60 4.71
C THR A 147 5.03 3.48 3.94
N ALA A 148 5.78 2.86 3.03
CA ALA A 148 5.39 1.61 2.38
C ALA A 148 5.39 0.46 3.41
N ILE A 149 4.46 -0.48 3.24
CA ILE A 149 4.36 -1.74 4.00
C ILE A 149 5.25 -2.82 3.37
N LEU A 150 5.32 -2.85 2.04
CA LEU A 150 6.09 -3.78 1.24
C LEU A 150 7.49 -3.23 0.96
N THR A 151 8.46 -4.13 1.00
CA THR A 151 9.84 -3.94 0.57
C THR A 151 10.07 -4.78 -0.68
N LEU A 152 10.53 -4.14 -1.75
CA LEU A 152 10.82 -4.79 -3.02
C LEU A 152 12.22 -5.43 -3.03
N ASP A 153 12.59 -6.22 -2.02
CA ASP A 153 13.86 -6.95 -2.05
C ASP A 153 13.82 -8.18 -1.14
N SER A 154 14.91 -8.96 -1.10
CA SER A 154 15.04 -10.06 -0.14
C SER A 154 16.07 -9.87 0.95
N PRO A 155 15.88 -10.41 2.18
CA PRO A 155 16.94 -10.47 3.19
C PRO A 155 18.22 -11.13 2.67
N HIS A 156 18.12 -11.93 1.61
CA HIS A 156 19.25 -12.56 0.93
C HIS A 156 19.83 -11.72 -0.20
N ASP A 157 19.07 -10.77 -0.73
CA ASP A 157 19.53 -9.78 -1.68
C ASP A 157 20.14 -8.63 -0.85
N LEU A 158 21.45 -8.48 -0.90
CA LEU A 158 22.19 -7.54 -0.05
C LEU A 158 21.71 -6.10 -0.30
N ILE A 159 20.76 -5.59 0.49
CA ILE A 159 20.58 -4.15 0.63
C ILE A 159 21.81 -3.64 1.37
N GLY A 160 22.63 -2.94 0.63
CA GLY A 160 23.90 -2.39 1.05
C GLY A 160 24.45 -1.50 -0.05
N PRO A 161 25.59 -0.83 0.18
CA PRO A 161 26.24 0.05 -0.79
C PRO A 161 26.63 -0.64 -2.12
N THR A 162 26.43 -1.95 -2.22
CA THR A 162 26.79 -2.81 -3.35
C THR A 162 25.57 -3.37 -4.07
N LEU A 163 24.40 -2.70 -4.07
CA LEU A 163 23.33 -3.09 -4.98
C LEU A 163 23.92 -3.05 -6.40
N PRO A 164 24.17 -4.19 -7.07
CA PRO A 164 24.79 -4.17 -8.38
C PRO A 164 23.70 -3.67 -9.32
N THR A 165 23.71 -2.37 -9.60
CA THR A 165 22.86 -1.82 -10.64
C THR A 165 23.34 -2.47 -11.94
N PRO A 166 22.49 -3.24 -12.63
CA PRO A 166 22.91 -3.91 -13.86
C PRO A 166 23.43 -2.86 -14.84
N SER A 167 24.59 -3.12 -15.46
CA SER A 167 25.14 -2.23 -16.49
C SER A 167 24.35 -2.31 -17.80
N THR A 168 23.55 -3.37 -17.96
CA THR A 168 22.62 -3.59 -19.06
C THR A 168 21.36 -4.29 -18.57
N PHE A 169 20.28 -4.17 -19.32
CA PHE A 169 19.03 -4.90 -19.10
C PHE A 169 18.69 -5.68 -20.38
N ILE A 170 18.17 -6.88 -20.22
CA ILE A 170 17.72 -7.75 -21.32
C ILE A 170 16.47 -7.15 -21.98
N ASN A 171 15.58 -6.54 -21.19
CA ASN A 171 14.35 -5.92 -21.68
C ASN A 171 13.83 -4.81 -20.75
N VAL A 172 12.79 -4.10 -21.21
CA VAL A 172 12.13 -3.02 -20.47
C VAL A 172 11.50 -3.51 -19.16
N THR A 173 11.03 -4.76 -19.11
CA THR A 173 10.44 -5.34 -17.89
C THR A 173 11.48 -5.50 -16.78
N GLU A 174 12.68 -5.96 -17.11
CA GLU A 174 13.79 -6.07 -16.17
C GLU A 174 14.28 -4.69 -15.70
N ALA A 175 14.37 -3.73 -16.63
CA ALA A 175 14.70 -2.34 -16.29
C ALA A 175 13.66 -1.73 -15.34
N ARG A 176 12.37 -1.95 -15.58
CA ARG A 176 11.28 -1.51 -14.71
C ARG A 176 11.37 -2.14 -13.32
N LYS A 177 11.60 -3.45 -13.23
CA LYS A 177 11.80 -4.13 -11.93
C LYS A 177 12.94 -3.51 -11.14
N SER A 178 14.07 -3.24 -11.80
CA SER A 178 15.21 -2.58 -11.15
C SER A 178 14.87 -1.17 -10.65
N LEU A 179 14.09 -0.41 -11.42
CA LEU A 179 13.60 0.91 -11.01
C LEU A 179 12.61 0.83 -9.85
N ASP A 180 11.70 -0.14 -9.85
CA ASP A 180 10.71 -0.33 -8.78
C ASP A 180 11.44 -0.61 -7.45
N ILE A 181 12.46 -1.48 -7.46
CA ILE A 181 13.31 -1.79 -6.28
C ILE A 181 14.00 -0.53 -5.76
N LEU A 182 14.66 0.23 -6.64
CA LEU A 182 15.33 1.48 -6.26
C LEU A 182 14.34 2.51 -5.72
N SER A 183 13.17 2.64 -6.35
CA SER A 183 12.12 3.56 -5.93
C SER A 183 11.60 3.19 -4.54
N ASN A 184 11.30 1.91 -4.32
CA ASN A 184 10.87 1.40 -3.01
C ASN A 184 11.91 1.71 -1.92
N ALA A 185 13.21 1.44 -2.17
CA ALA A 185 14.28 1.76 -1.22
C ALA A 185 14.36 3.27 -0.92
N VAL A 186 14.32 4.12 -1.95
CA VAL A 186 14.33 5.59 -1.79
C VAL A 186 13.14 6.08 -0.97
N TYR A 187 11.93 5.57 -1.24
CA TYR A 187 10.74 6.01 -0.53
C TYR A 187 10.67 5.49 0.91
N ARG A 188 11.19 4.29 1.18
CA ARG A 188 11.34 3.80 2.56
C ARG A 188 12.37 4.61 3.35
N LEU A 189 13.54 4.90 2.76
CA LEU A 189 14.53 5.79 3.37
C LEU A 189 13.91 7.17 3.67
N ARG A 190 13.17 7.73 2.71
CA ARG A 190 12.45 8.99 2.92
C ARG A 190 11.45 8.90 4.08
N GLY A 191 10.64 7.84 4.15
CA GLY A 191 9.68 7.62 5.23
C GLY A 191 10.36 7.50 6.61
N GLU A 192 11.50 6.81 6.66
CA GLU A 192 12.32 6.69 7.87
C GLU A 192 12.87 8.04 8.32
N LEU A 193 13.45 8.80 7.40
CA LEU A 193 13.95 10.16 7.67
C LEU A 193 12.83 11.10 8.13
N LEU A 194 11.64 11.01 7.50
CA LEU A 194 10.46 11.75 7.92
C LEU A 194 10.04 11.40 9.34
N ARG A 195 10.04 10.12 9.69
CA ARG A 195 9.70 9.67 11.05
C ARG A 195 10.71 10.16 12.08
N MET A 196 12.01 10.07 11.77
CA MET A 196 13.08 10.60 12.62
C MET A 196 12.95 12.12 12.80
N ALA A 197 12.72 12.86 11.72
CA ALA A 197 12.52 14.30 11.78
C ALA A 197 11.28 14.66 12.60
N ALA A 198 10.17 13.94 12.41
CA ALA A 198 8.93 14.15 13.14
C ALA A 198 9.06 13.86 14.65
N SER A 199 9.91 12.91 15.06
CA SER A 199 10.17 12.64 16.49
C SER A 199 10.87 13.79 17.22
N ASN A 200 11.47 14.73 16.48
CA ASN A 200 12.14 15.90 17.04
C ASN A 200 11.24 17.15 17.06
N ILE A 201 9.98 17.05 16.64
CA ILE A 201 9.01 18.16 16.65
C ILE A 201 8.27 18.18 17.99
N ASP A 202 8.26 19.32 18.68
CA ASP A 202 7.47 19.51 19.89
C ASP A 202 5.97 19.36 19.61
N ASN A 203 5.31 18.46 20.34
CA ASN A 203 3.89 18.11 20.14
C ASN A 203 2.92 19.26 20.49
N GLU A 204 3.38 20.33 21.14
CA GLU A 204 2.51 21.36 21.74
C GLU A 204 2.12 22.50 20.79
N ILE A 205 2.72 22.63 19.59
CA ILE A 205 2.62 23.87 18.80
C ILE A 205 1.81 23.73 17.49
N HIS A 206 1.53 22.51 17.01
CA HIS A 206 0.99 22.32 15.66
C HIS A 206 -0.15 21.29 15.61
N GLU A 207 -1.41 21.74 15.65
CA GLU A 207 -2.58 20.86 15.48
C GLU A 207 -2.84 20.48 14.01
N ASP A 208 -2.41 21.31 13.05
CA ASP A 208 -2.70 21.08 11.63
C ASP A 208 -1.69 20.12 10.96
N TRP A 209 -2.18 18.98 10.46
CA TRP A 209 -1.34 17.92 9.90
C TRP A 209 -0.45 18.33 8.69
N PRO A 210 -0.87 19.24 7.77
CA PRO A 210 -0.02 19.72 6.69
C PRO A 210 1.16 20.53 7.23
N VAL A 211 0.94 21.34 8.27
CA VAL A 211 2.00 22.11 8.91
C VAL A 211 3.02 21.18 9.55
N ARG A 212 2.55 20.19 10.32
CA ARG A 212 3.42 19.15 10.90
C ARG A 212 4.23 18.43 9.84
N TYR A 213 3.60 18.06 8.72
CA TYR A 213 4.26 17.40 7.60
C TYR A 213 5.34 18.28 6.97
N CYS A 214 5.04 19.56 6.69
CA CYS A 214 6.00 20.51 6.14
C CYS A 214 7.21 20.73 7.06
N VAL A 215 6.97 20.84 8.38
CA VAL A 215 8.04 20.97 9.37
C VAL A 215 8.91 19.72 9.39
N ALA A 216 8.31 18.52 9.49
CA ALA A 216 9.04 17.25 9.44
C ALA A 216 9.85 17.12 8.14
N TYR A 217 9.25 17.48 7.01
CA TYR A 217 9.90 17.43 5.71
C TYR A 217 11.12 18.37 5.64
N SER A 218 11.02 19.58 6.22
CA SER A 218 12.16 20.50 6.30
C SER A 218 13.28 19.96 7.21
N GLY A 219 12.91 19.25 8.28
CA GLY A 219 13.82 18.67 9.27
C GLY A 219 14.56 17.41 8.81
N ILE A 220 14.16 16.78 7.69
CA ILE A 220 14.85 15.61 7.12
C ILE A 220 16.36 15.88 6.95
N ARG A 221 16.73 17.10 6.55
CA ARG A 221 18.12 17.48 6.26
C ARG A 221 18.99 17.61 7.52
N THR A 222 18.37 17.70 8.69
CA THR A 222 19.06 17.86 9.98
C THR A 222 19.06 16.57 10.79
N VAL A 223 18.55 15.46 10.23
CA VAL A 223 18.60 14.14 10.85
C VAL A 223 20.05 13.68 10.94
N ASP A 224 20.53 13.43 12.15
CA ASP A 224 21.87 12.94 12.41
C ASP A 224 21.92 11.41 12.23
N LEU A 225 22.56 10.97 11.14
CA LEU A 225 22.72 9.56 10.79
C LEU A 225 23.89 8.88 11.50
N SER A 226 24.69 9.62 12.29
CA SER A 226 25.92 9.13 12.92
C SER A 226 25.70 8.33 14.21
N LYS A 227 24.52 8.46 14.85
CA LYS A 227 24.14 7.65 16.02
C LYS A 227 23.67 6.27 15.60
N GLN A 228 24.56 5.28 15.56
CA GLN A 228 24.27 3.83 15.67
C GLN A 228 22.94 3.33 15.03
N GLN A 229 22.56 3.88 13.88
CA GLN A 229 21.29 3.61 13.18
C GLN A 229 21.52 3.28 11.70
N GLN A 230 22.78 3.33 11.24
CA GLN A 230 23.17 2.88 9.90
C GLN A 230 22.75 1.43 9.64
N GLU A 231 22.81 0.54 10.63
CA GLU A 231 22.36 -0.86 10.47
C GLU A 231 20.85 -0.98 10.24
N HIS A 232 20.05 -0.07 10.78
CA HIS A 232 18.59 -0.08 10.65
C HIS A 232 18.13 0.59 9.35
N LEU A 233 18.88 1.58 8.85
CA LEU A 233 18.63 2.27 7.57
C LEU A 233 19.10 1.47 6.35
N ILE A 234 20.12 0.61 6.50
CA ILE A 234 20.56 -0.32 5.46
C ILE A 234 19.58 -1.51 5.33
N ARG A 235 18.76 -1.77 6.36
CA ARG A 235 17.75 -2.83 6.37
C ARG A 235 16.30 -2.32 6.17
N ALA A 236 16.09 -1.01 6.28
CA ALA A 236 14.85 -0.31 5.87
C ALA A 236 14.90 0.02 4.36
#